data_AF-A0A565EAT5-F1
#
_entry.id   AF-A0A565EAT5-F1
#
_cell.length_a   1.000
_cell.length_b   1.000
_cell.length_c   1.000
_cell.angle_alpha   90.00
_cell.angle_beta   90.00
_cell.angle_gamma   90.00
#
_symmetry.space_group_name_H-M   'P 1'
#
loop_
_entity.id
_entity.type
_entity.pdbx_description
1 polymer ?
#
loop_
_entity_poly.entity_id
_entity_poly.type
_entity_poly.pdbx_seq_one_letter_code
_entity_poly.pdbx_strand_id
1 'polypeptide(L)'
;MNFPVTHPVWMWLYFGAFGSTGAILFTIIIWHWVRIHVLSKGHQRSVARWSMAGYMFLFFALWFACGIGGPPGNMLSSDPVAQNLPAAISAGALSMFFSVPGWACVLVSQRKMLRDIQSDKTK
;
A
#
# COMPACT_ATOMS: atom_id res chain seq x y z
N MET A 1 -14.49 -19.15 16.87
CA MET A 1 -13.09 -18.88 16.49
C MET A 1 -12.23 -19.11 17.72
N ASN A 2 -11.40 -20.16 17.73
CA ASN A 2 -10.41 -20.37 18.79
C ASN A 2 -9.16 -19.56 18.43
N PHE A 3 -8.98 -18.42 19.08
CA PHE A 3 -7.74 -17.65 18.97
C PHE A 3 -6.65 -18.41 19.73
N PRO A 4 -5.47 -18.65 19.16
CA PRO A 4 -4.37 -19.27 19.89
C PRO A 4 -4.03 -18.39 21.10
N VAL A 5 -3.94 -19.01 22.27
CA VAL A 5 -3.74 -18.38 23.60
C VAL A 5 -2.39 -17.66 23.73
N THR A 6 -1.54 -17.76 22.70
CA THR A 6 -0.21 -17.16 22.62
C THR A 6 -0.22 -15.67 22.28
N HIS A 7 -1.33 -15.10 21.81
CA HIS A 7 -1.41 -13.69 21.44
C HIS A 7 -2.55 -12.94 22.12
N PRO A 8 -2.29 -11.77 22.73
CA PRO A 8 -3.32 -10.98 23.38
C PRO A 8 -4.34 -10.49 22.34
N VAL A 9 -5.63 -10.59 22.68
CA VAL A 9 -6.77 -10.17 21.84
C VAL A 9 -6.62 -8.72 21.34
N TRP A 10 -6.00 -7.85 22.13
CA TRP A 10 -5.67 -6.47 21.76
C TRP A 10 -4.83 -6.35 20.49
N MET A 11 -3.95 -7.31 20.23
CA MET A 11 -3.09 -7.29 19.04
C MET A 11 -3.92 -7.55 17.78
N TRP A 12 -4.88 -8.48 17.84
CA TRP A 12 -5.84 -8.73 16.76
C TRP A 12 -6.73 -7.52 16.50
N LEU A 13 -7.24 -6.89 17.55
CA LEU A 13 -8.04 -5.66 17.45
C LEU A 13 -7.22 -4.51 16.86
N TYR A 14 -5.95 -4.37 17.25
CA TYR A 14 -5.05 -3.37 16.69
C TYR A 14 -4.87 -3.57 15.18
N PHE A 15 -4.41 -4.74 14.73
CA PHE A 15 -4.19 -4.98 13.30
C PHE A 15 -5.49 -4.92 12.48
N GLY A 16 -6.60 -5.42 13.04
CA GLY A 16 -7.91 -5.35 12.40
C GLY A 16 -8.45 -3.93 12.28
N ALA A 17 -8.36 -3.13 13.35
CA ALA A 17 -8.83 -1.74 13.36
C ALA A 17 -7.97 -0.86 12.44
N PHE A 18 -6.64 -0.89 12.60
CA PHE A 18 -5.74 -0.09 11.77
C PHE A 18 -5.78 -0.52 10.29
N GLY A 19 -5.91 -1.82 10.01
CA GLY A 19 -6.13 -2.31 8.65
C GLY A 19 -7.43 -1.81 8.04
N SER A 20 -8.54 -1.92 8.76
CA SER A 20 -9.85 -1.46 8.29
C SER A 20 -9.87 0.06 8.08
N THR A 21 -9.33 0.82 9.03
CA THR A 21 -9.20 2.28 8.92
C THR A 21 -8.31 2.66 7.74
N GLY A 22 -7.19 1.97 7.54
CA GLY A 22 -6.30 2.18 6.40
C GLY A 22 -6.98 1.91 5.05
N ALA A 23 -7.75 0.82 4.95
CA ALA A 23 -8.52 0.50 3.74
C ALA A 23 -9.60 1.54 3.43
N ILE A 24 -10.30 2.04 4.45
CA ILE A 24 -11.31 3.10 4.28
C ILE A 24 -10.66 4.39 3.82
N LEU A 25 -9.59 4.85 4.49
CA LEU A 25 -8.83 6.04 4.11
C LEU A 25 -8.31 5.93 2.68
N PHE A 26 -7.72 4.79 2.33
CA PHE A 26 -7.21 4.55 0.98
C PHE A 26 -8.31 4.60 -0.07
N THR A 27 -9.47 4.01 0.21
CA THR A 27 -10.63 4.04 -0.70
C THR A 27 -11.14 5.47 -0.91
N ILE A 28 -11.20 6.29 0.14
CA ILE A 28 -11.59 7.71 0.05
C ILE A 28 -10.58 8.49 -0.79
N ILE A 29 -9.27 8.26 -0.59
CA ILE A 29 -8.22 8.91 -1.36
C ILE A 29 -8.34 8.54 -2.84
N ILE A 30 -8.43 7.25 -3.18
CA ILE A 30 -8.57 6.79 -4.57
C ILE A 30 -9.84 7.36 -5.20
N TRP A 31 -10.96 7.36 -4.47
CA TRP A 31 -12.21 7.95 -4.92
C TRP A 31 -12.06 9.44 -5.28
N HIS A 32 -11.43 10.21 -4.40
CA HIS A 32 -11.16 11.63 -4.63
C HIS A 32 -10.25 11.83 -5.84
N TRP A 33 -9.22 11.00 -5.99
CA TRP A 33 -8.33 11.04 -7.15
C TRP A 33 -9.03 10.67 -8.46
N VAL A 34 -9.96 9.70 -8.45
CA VAL A 34 -10.79 9.36 -9.62
C VAL A 34 -11.69 10.54 -9.99
N ARG A 35 -12.31 11.20 -9.01
CA ARG A 35 -13.11 12.42 -9.23
C ARG A 35 -12.29 13.54 -9.88
N ILE A 36 -11.08 13.81 -9.38
CA ILE A 36 -10.17 14.80 -9.97
C ILE A 36 -9.75 14.38 -11.39
N HIS A 37 -9.45 13.11 -11.60
CA HIS A 37 -9.03 12.59 -12.90
C HIS A 37 -10.12 12.79 -13.98
N VAL A 38 -11.41 12.65 -13.62
CA VAL A 38 -12.54 12.93 -14.53
C VAL A 38 -12.61 14.42 -14.91
N LEU A 39 -12.21 15.32 -14.00
CA LEU A 39 -12.17 16.76 -14.25
C LEU A 39 -10.91 17.22 -15.02
N SER A 40 -9.84 16.43 -14.96
CA SER A 40 -8.56 16.74 -15.63
C SER A 40 -8.61 16.47 -17.15
N LYS A 41 -8.16 17.43 -17.96
CA LYS A 41 -7.96 17.27 -19.41
C LYS A 41 -6.47 17.21 -19.76
N GLY A 42 -6.12 16.45 -20.80
CA GLY A 42 -4.78 16.45 -21.38
C GLY A 42 -3.71 15.71 -20.56
N HIS A 43 -2.48 16.23 -20.56
CA HIS A 43 -1.27 15.59 -20.00
C HIS A 43 -1.39 15.29 -18.49
N GLN A 44 -2.09 16.16 -17.75
CA GLN A 44 -2.41 16.03 -16.33
C GLN A 44 -3.14 14.70 -16.01
N ARG A 45 -3.97 14.22 -16.94
CA ARG A 45 -4.68 12.94 -16.81
C ARG A 45 -3.72 11.74 -16.84
N SER A 46 -2.65 11.83 -17.63
CA SER A 46 -1.61 10.80 -17.68
C SER A 46 -0.84 10.76 -16.36
N VAL A 47 -0.41 11.92 -15.83
CA VAL A 47 0.27 12.04 -14.54
C VAL A 47 -0.57 11.42 -13.42
N ALA A 48 -1.85 11.78 -13.35
CA ALA A 48 -2.78 11.26 -12.36
C ALA A 48 -2.93 9.73 -12.42
N ARG A 49 -2.97 9.12 -13.61
CA ARG A 49 -3.05 7.66 -13.78
C ARG A 49 -1.80 6.94 -13.26
N TRP A 50 -0.61 7.46 -13.56
CA TRP A 50 0.65 6.88 -13.08
C TRP A 50 0.79 6.99 -11.57
N SER A 51 0.41 8.13 -10.98
CA SER A 51 0.36 8.30 -9.53
C SER A 51 -0.64 7.35 -8.88
N MET A 52 -1.85 7.22 -9.43
CA MET A 52 -2.88 6.34 -8.88
C MET A 52 -2.46 4.87 -8.91
N ALA A 53 -1.92 4.39 -10.05
CA ALA A 53 -1.38 3.04 -10.15
C ALA A 53 -0.23 2.80 -9.15
N GLY A 54 0.69 3.75 -9.03
CA GLY A 54 1.80 3.68 -8.09
C GLY A 54 1.35 3.59 -6.63
N TYR A 55 0.44 4.46 -6.21
CA TYR A 55 -0.11 4.42 -4.85
C TYR A 55 -0.94 3.18 -4.56
N MET A 56 -1.65 2.61 -5.55
CA MET A 56 -2.32 1.31 -5.38
C MET A 56 -1.31 0.20 -5.10
N PHE A 57 -0.24 0.11 -5.89
CA PHE A 57 0.80 -0.89 -5.67
C PHE A 57 1.52 -0.70 -4.32
N LEU A 58 1.85 0.54 -3.95
CA LEU A 58 2.47 0.83 -2.65
C LEU A 58 1.53 0.53 -1.48
N PHE A 59 0.22 0.76 -1.62
CA PHE A 59 -0.75 0.39 -0.60
C PHE A 59 -0.80 -1.11 -0.39
N PHE A 60 -0.84 -1.92 -1.47
CA PHE A 60 -0.75 -3.37 -1.35
C PHE A 60 0.57 -3.82 -0.74
N ALA A 61 1.69 -3.21 -1.15
CA ALA A 61 3.00 -3.52 -0.57
C ALA A 61 3.04 -3.29 0.95
N LEU A 62 2.49 -2.15 1.40
CA LEU A 62 2.39 -1.82 2.82
C LEU A 62 1.40 -2.74 3.54
N TRP A 63 0.28 -3.07 2.92
CA TRP A 63 -0.71 -3.99 3.46
C TRP A 63 -0.10 -5.36 3.80
N PHE A 64 0.68 -5.92 2.87
CA PHE A 64 1.39 -7.18 3.08
C PHE A 64 2.55 -7.03 4.08
N ALA A 65 3.27 -5.91 4.08
CA ALA A 65 4.33 -5.65 5.06
C ALA A 65 3.80 -5.56 6.51
N CYS A 66 2.62 -4.96 6.69
CA CYS A 66 1.97 -4.83 7.99
C CYS A 66 1.30 -6.13 8.46
N GLY A 67 1.30 -7.20 7.65
CA GLY A 67 0.75 -8.49 8.06
C GLY A 67 -0.77 -8.50 8.30
N ILE A 68 -1.50 -7.52 7.75
CA ILE A 68 -2.95 -7.40 7.92
C ILE A 68 -3.62 -8.55 7.14
N GLY A 69 -3.90 -9.66 7.84
CA GLY A 69 -4.42 -10.91 7.27
C GLY A 69 -3.75 -12.18 7.82
N GLY A 70 -2.61 -12.06 8.50
CA GLY A 70 -1.96 -13.15 9.23
C GLY A 70 -2.17 -13.06 10.75
N PRO A 71 -1.94 -14.14 11.52
CA PRO A 71 -1.96 -14.06 12.98
C PRO A 71 -0.87 -13.09 13.46
N PRO A 72 -1.25 -12.01 14.17
CA PRO A 72 -0.33 -10.97 14.61
C PRO A 72 0.68 -11.56 15.59
N GLY A 73 1.96 -11.26 15.38
CA GLY A 73 3.05 -11.68 16.27
C GLY A 73 3.74 -12.99 15.89
N ASN A 74 3.13 -13.85 15.07
CA ASN A 74 3.73 -15.15 14.69
C ASN A 74 4.85 -15.05 13.62
N MET A 75 4.98 -13.94 12.90
CA MET A 75 6.04 -13.81 11.88
C MET A 75 7.41 -13.46 12.47
N LEU A 76 7.43 -12.76 13.61
CA LEU A 76 8.61 -12.24 14.30
C LEU A 76 8.71 -12.73 15.76
N SER A 77 7.93 -13.75 16.13
CA SER A 77 8.01 -14.33 17.47
C SER A 77 9.41 -14.89 17.71
N SER A 78 9.97 -14.63 18.90
CA SER A 78 11.20 -15.25 19.37
C SER A 78 11.04 -16.76 19.62
N ASP A 79 9.81 -17.22 19.78
CA ASP A 79 9.49 -18.63 19.99
C ASP A 79 9.37 -19.37 18.65
N PRO A 80 10.24 -20.35 18.35
CA PRO A 80 10.27 -21.06 17.07
C PRO A 80 9.02 -21.91 16.82
N VAL A 81 8.27 -22.28 17.87
CA VAL A 81 7.02 -23.05 17.78
C VAL A 81 5.84 -22.16 17.35
N ALA A 82 5.89 -20.87 17.71
CA ALA A 82 4.94 -19.87 17.28
C ALA A 82 5.35 -19.29 15.90
N GLN A 83 6.62 -19.38 15.53
CA GLN A 83 7.12 -18.73 14.32
C GLN A 83 6.58 -19.37 13.02
N ASN A 84 5.72 -18.64 12.31
CA ASN A 84 5.24 -19.00 10.97
C ASN A 84 6.13 -18.39 9.89
N LEU A 85 7.37 -18.88 9.79
CA LEU A 85 8.36 -18.49 8.79
C LEU A 85 7.83 -18.49 7.33
N PRO A 86 7.09 -19.52 6.84
CA PRO A 86 6.60 -19.52 5.46
C PRO A 86 5.60 -18.39 5.17
N ALA A 87 4.79 -18.00 6.15
CA ALA A 87 3.88 -16.87 6.02
C ALA A 87 4.64 -15.53 5.99
N ALA A 88 5.72 -15.41 6.80
CA ALA A 88 6.56 -14.22 6.82
C ALA A 88 7.29 -14.02 5.49
N ILE A 89 7.85 -15.10 4.92
CA ILE A 89 8.54 -15.07 3.63
C ILE A 89 7.57 -14.68 2.51
N SER A 90 6.38 -15.28 2.46
CA SER A 90 5.41 -14.98 1.40
C SER A 90 4.88 -13.54 1.49
N ALA A 91 4.59 -13.04 2.70
CA ALA A 91 4.19 -11.65 2.90
C ALA A 91 5.30 -10.67 2.52
N GLY A 92 6.56 -10.95 2.90
CA GLY A 92 7.71 -10.14 2.51
C GLY A 92 7.96 -10.13 0.99
N ALA A 93 7.86 -11.30 0.34
CA ALA A 93 8.02 -11.43 -1.10
C ALA A 93 6.95 -10.65 -1.87
N LEU A 94 5.68 -10.75 -1.45
CA LEU A 94 4.58 -9.98 -2.04
C LEU A 94 4.76 -8.47 -1.80
N SER A 95 5.18 -8.07 -0.61
CA SER A 95 5.46 -6.67 -0.30
C SER A 95 6.53 -6.09 -1.22
N MET A 96 7.65 -6.80 -1.42
CA MET A 96 8.68 -6.38 -2.37
C MET A 96 8.17 -6.35 -3.81
N PHE A 97 7.44 -7.40 -4.22
CA PHE A 97 6.90 -7.52 -5.58
C PHE A 97 5.98 -6.36 -5.94
N PHE A 98 5.15 -5.87 -5.01
CA PHE A 98 4.30 -4.71 -5.23
C PHE A 98 5.02 -3.36 -4.99
N SER A 99 6.02 -3.31 -4.11
CA SER A 99 6.76 -2.09 -3.80
C SER A 99 7.54 -1.57 -5.00
N VAL A 100 8.28 -2.45 -5.69
CA VAL A 100 9.13 -2.08 -6.83
C VAL A 100 8.33 -1.41 -7.97
N PRO A 101 7.26 -2.01 -8.52
CA PRO A 101 6.45 -1.37 -9.55
C PRO A 101 5.70 -0.14 -9.01
N GLY A 102 5.32 -0.14 -7.73
CA GLY A 102 4.70 1.02 -7.07
C GLY A 102 5.59 2.25 -7.11
N TRP A 103 6.83 2.13 -6.64
CA TRP A 103 7.82 3.19 -6.69
C TRP A 103 8.16 3.60 -8.12
N ALA A 104 8.32 2.64 -9.04
CA ALA A 104 8.57 2.96 -10.45
C ALA A 104 7.45 3.83 -11.05
N CYS A 105 6.19 3.50 -10.77
CA CYS A 105 5.04 4.28 -11.24
C CYS A 105 5.01 5.69 -10.65
N VAL A 106 5.31 5.85 -9.35
CA VAL A 106 5.38 7.17 -8.70
C VAL A 106 6.52 8.02 -9.26
N LEU A 107 7.69 7.43 -9.51
CA LEU A 107 8.81 8.16 -10.10
C LEU A 107 8.50 8.61 -11.53
N VAL A 108 7.82 7.77 -12.32
CA VAL A 108 7.36 8.13 -13.67
C VAL A 108 6.35 9.28 -13.61
N SER A 109 5.42 9.27 -12.65
CA SER A 109 4.44 10.35 -12.51
C SER A 109 5.09 11.67 -12.11
N GLN A 110 6.02 11.66 -11.15
CA GLN A 110 6.79 12.84 -10.75
C GLN A 110 7.63 13.40 -11.90
N ARG A 111 8.29 12.52 -12.68
CA ARG A 111 9.09 12.95 -13.84
C ARG A 111 8.24 13.64 -14.89
N LYS A 112 7.02 13.15 -15.16
CA LYS A 112 6.09 13.80 -16.08
C LYS A 112 5.62 15.15 -15.55
N MET A 113 5.28 15.23 -14.26
CA MET A 113 4.87 16.47 -13.62
C MET A 113 5.96 17.55 -13.68
N LEU A 114 7.23 17.19 -13.44
CA LEU A 114 8.36 18.12 -13.52
C LEU A 114 8.58 18.63 -14.96
N ARG A 115 8.41 17.77 -15.97
CA ARG A 115 8.51 18.16 -17.37
C ARG A 115 7.40 19.14 -17.78
N ASP A 116 6.18 18.95 -17.28
CA ASP A 116 5.08 19.89 -17.52
C ASP A 116 5.41 21.27 -16.94
N ILE A 117 5.89 21.34 -15.69
CA ILE A 117 6.27 22.61 -15.04
C ILE A 117 7.40 23.32 -15.81
N GLN A 118 8.37 22.56 -16.33
CA GLN A 118 9.45 23.12 -17.15
C GLN A 118 8.92 23.65 -18.50
N SER A 119 8.04 22.89 -19.16
CA SER A 119 7.47 23.31 -20.44
C SER A 119 6.61 24.58 -20.32
N ASP A 120 5.92 24.78 -19.19
CA ASP A 120 5.07 25.95 -18.95
C ASP A 120 5.90 27.21 -18.71
N LYS A 121 7.06 27.10 -18.04
CA LYS A 121 8.00 28.22 -17.84
C LYS A 121 8.68 28.71 -19.13
N THR A 122 8.61 27.94 -20.22
CA THR A 122 9.28 28.25 -21.48
C THR A 122 8.34 28.87 -22.53
N LYS A 123 7.05 29.01 -22.20
CA LYS A 123 6.04 29.70 -23.00
C LYS A 123 5.78 31.10 -22.46
#